data_AF-A0A8J2SXB8-F1
#
_entry.id   AF-A0A8J2SXB8-F1
#
_cell.length_a   1.000
_cell.length_b   1.000
_cell.length_c   1.000
_cell.angle_alpha   90.00
_cell.angle_beta   90.00
_cell.angle_gamma   90.00
#
_symmetry.space_group_name_H-M   'P 1'
#
loop_
_entity.id
_entity.type
_entity.pdbx_description
1 polymer ?
#
loop_
_entity_poly.entity_id
_entity_poly.type
_entity_poly.pdbx_seq_one_letter_code
_entity_poly.pdbx_strand_id
1 'polypeptide(L)'
;MDMPAVRAYAERCFASCSGDGERSVMQRKLHAIISGALANGRVREIDWASAPAPPLDRPEEPAPKRRRQHRGAAPPAPAPDASEQRARAARASRFRDDGRAKRSRAATPSAARAPIVGTCEALEKDYLRLTAAPDAATVRPERVLRAALQRLKERWRGGDVDYAWACNQLKAIRQDLTVQNLQNAFTVHAYETHARIALESGDLNEYNQCQTRLGELHSADSPHRAEFLAYRILYYVHLGHSKSTDAADLELLRTLAELPEKLWDAPAVAHALAARAALAQGNAVAFLRLHQSCPNMGAYLLDAVADAVRTDAAARVLRAFRPTVPPACLAAQLGFDDAGEARAFAARLGFVFDARGDCLVRESRCDPTKLDEKKKSSLL
;
A
#
# COMPACT_ATOMS: atom_id res chain seq x y z
N MET A 1 17.96 17.67 1.44
CA MET A 1 17.81 16.24 1.16
C MET A 1 17.72 16.06 -0.35
N ASP A 2 18.77 15.57 -1.00
CA ASP A 2 18.87 15.62 -2.47
C ASP A 2 18.19 14.41 -3.15
N MET A 3 16.88 14.26 -2.95
CA MET A 3 16.07 13.25 -3.67
C MET A 3 16.08 13.43 -5.21
N PRO A 4 16.25 14.65 -5.78
CA PRO A 4 16.57 14.81 -7.19
C PRO A 4 17.78 13.98 -7.63
N ALA A 5 18.83 13.89 -6.81
CA ALA A 5 20.00 13.07 -7.10
C ALA A 5 19.70 11.56 -7.07
N VAL A 6 18.87 11.09 -6.12
CA VAL A 6 18.40 9.68 -6.08
C VAL A 6 17.56 9.33 -7.31
N ARG A 7 16.67 10.24 -7.72
CA ARG A 7 15.86 10.08 -8.93
C ARG A 7 16.74 10.04 -10.19
N ALA A 8 17.66 11.00 -10.32
CA ALA A 8 18.60 11.04 -11.42
C ALA A 8 19.47 9.77 -11.45
N TYR A 9 19.89 9.25 -10.29
CA TYR A 9 20.60 7.97 -10.19
C TYR A 9 19.76 6.81 -10.75
N ALA A 10 18.50 6.68 -10.33
CA ALA A 10 17.60 5.64 -10.83
C ALA A 10 17.37 5.77 -12.35
N GLU A 11 17.13 6.99 -12.84
CA GLU A 11 16.94 7.28 -14.27
C GLU A 11 18.20 6.91 -15.09
N ARG A 12 19.41 7.26 -14.61
CA ARG A 12 20.68 6.85 -15.25
C ARG A 12 20.84 5.34 -15.28
N CYS A 13 20.48 4.64 -14.21
CA CYS A 13 20.58 3.18 -14.13
C CYS A 13 19.55 2.49 -15.04
N PHE A 14 18.35 3.05 -15.22
CA PHE A 14 17.38 2.51 -16.18
C PHE A 14 17.73 2.81 -17.64
N ALA A 15 18.45 3.91 -17.90
CA ALA A 15 18.95 4.24 -19.23
C ALA A 15 20.03 3.27 -19.74
N SER A 16 20.73 2.57 -18.84
CA SER A 16 21.74 1.56 -19.22
C SER A 16 21.16 0.17 -19.54
N CYS A 17 19.84 -0.01 -19.38
CA CYS A 17 19.15 -1.27 -19.65
C CYS A 17 18.59 -1.29 -21.08
N SER A 18 18.87 -2.36 -21.83
CA SER A 18 18.51 -2.50 -23.24
C SER A 18 17.19 -3.27 -23.47
N GLY A 19 16.63 -3.90 -22.43
CA GLY A 19 15.39 -4.68 -22.54
C GLY A 19 14.63 -4.85 -21.22
N ASP A 20 13.39 -5.36 -21.31
CA ASP A 20 12.46 -5.48 -20.17
C ASP A 20 12.96 -6.43 -19.08
N GLY A 21 13.74 -7.45 -19.46
CA GLY A 21 14.40 -8.36 -18.51
C GLY A 21 15.49 -7.66 -17.69
N GLU A 22 16.37 -6.90 -18.34
CA GLU A 22 17.43 -6.12 -17.66
C GLU A 22 16.83 -5.03 -16.78
N ARG A 23 15.76 -4.36 -17.25
CA ARG A 23 15.02 -3.37 -16.45
C ARG A 23 14.45 -3.97 -15.17
N SER A 24 13.91 -5.18 -15.24
CA SER A 24 13.36 -5.88 -14.06
C SER A 24 14.47 -6.26 -13.05
N VAL A 25 15.65 -6.65 -13.53
CA VAL A 25 16.82 -6.91 -12.66
C VAL A 25 17.34 -5.61 -12.05
N MET A 26 17.51 -4.57 -12.86
CA MET A 26 17.95 -3.24 -12.42
C MET A 26 17.01 -2.67 -11.37
N GLN A 27 15.70 -2.78 -11.59
CA GLN A 27 14.67 -2.36 -10.65
C GLN A 27 14.82 -3.03 -9.29
N ARG A 28 14.99 -4.35 -9.23
CA ARG A 28 15.20 -5.07 -7.95
C ARG A 28 16.49 -4.62 -7.26
N LYS A 29 17.59 -4.44 -8.01
CA LYS A 29 18.88 -3.98 -7.45
C LYS A 29 18.80 -2.54 -6.93
N LEU A 30 18.20 -1.62 -7.69
CA LEU A 30 17.97 -0.25 -7.29
C LEU A 30 17.06 -0.16 -6.06
N HIS A 31 15.99 -0.96 -6.02
CA HIS A 31 15.12 -1.03 -4.85
C HIS A 31 15.91 -1.46 -3.62
N ALA A 32 16.71 -2.53 -3.70
CA ALA A 32 17.54 -2.98 -2.57
C ALA A 32 18.52 -1.89 -2.08
N ILE A 33 19.20 -1.20 -3.00
CA ILE A 33 20.18 -0.16 -2.66
C ILE A 33 19.50 1.06 -2.04
N ILE A 34 18.46 1.59 -2.69
CA ILE A 34 17.77 2.80 -2.24
C ILE A 34 16.99 2.52 -0.95
N SER A 35 16.25 1.41 -0.88
CA SER A 35 15.53 1.03 0.34
C SER A 35 16.48 0.72 1.49
N GLY A 36 17.62 0.09 1.24
CA GLY A 36 18.67 -0.15 2.24
C GLY A 36 19.31 1.15 2.74
N ALA A 37 19.63 2.09 1.85
CA ALA A 37 20.15 3.40 2.24
C ALA A 37 19.14 4.21 3.05
N LEU A 38 17.87 4.19 2.65
CA LEU A 38 16.79 4.84 3.39
C LEU A 38 16.55 4.19 4.75
N ALA A 39 16.56 2.85 4.83
CA ALA A 39 16.35 2.13 6.09
C ALA A 39 17.46 2.42 7.11
N ASN A 40 18.71 2.60 6.66
CA ASN A 40 19.84 2.88 7.54
C ASN A 40 20.08 4.38 7.79
N GLY A 41 19.20 5.26 7.32
CA GLY A 41 19.38 6.73 7.43
C GLY A 41 20.52 7.30 6.58
N ARG A 42 21.20 6.47 5.78
CA ARG A 42 22.38 6.83 4.97
C ARG A 42 22.06 7.46 3.63
N VAL A 43 20.78 7.63 3.30
CA VAL A 43 20.37 8.22 2.02
C VAL A 43 20.99 9.60 1.77
N ARG A 44 21.29 10.37 2.84
CA ARG A 44 21.93 11.69 2.75
C ARG A 44 23.46 11.65 2.71
N GLU A 45 24.06 10.51 3.05
CA GLU A 45 25.52 10.31 3.09
C GLU A 45 26.06 9.81 1.75
N ILE A 46 25.19 9.26 0.90
CA ILE A 46 25.57 8.72 -0.41
C ILE A 46 25.51 9.84 -1.44
N ASP A 47 26.61 10.04 -2.17
CA ASP A 47 26.62 10.88 -3.37
C ASP A 47 25.97 10.13 -4.54
N TRP A 48 24.65 10.30 -4.67
CA TRP A 48 23.87 9.68 -5.73
C TRP A 48 24.17 10.27 -7.11
N ALA A 49 24.82 11.44 -7.22
CA ALA A 49 25.21 11.99 -8.51
C ALA A 49 26.35 11.19 -9.14
N SER A 50 27.29 10.68 -8.32
CA SER A 50 28.44 9.89 -8.76
C SER A 50 28.32 8.38 -8.52
N ALA A 51 27.28 7.93 -7.79
CA ALA A 51 27.07 6.51 -7.51
C ALA A 51 27.05 5.64 -8.79
N PRO A 52 27.79 4.51 -8.81
CA PRO A 52 27.87 3.63 -9.97
C PRO A 52 26.59 2.83 -10.17
N ALA A 53 26.29 2.48 -11.42
CA ALA A 53 25.16 1.62 -11.75
C ALA A 53 25.38 0.19 -11.19
N PRO A 54 24.34 -0.44 -10.62
CA PRO A 54 24.43 -1.83 -10.16
C PRO A 54 24.80 -2.75 -11.34
N PRO A 55 25.69 -3.73 -11.14
CA PRO A 55 26.05 -4.65 -12.21
C PRO A 55 24.82 -5.44 -12.65
N LEU A 56 24.53 -5.45 -13.95
CA LEU A 56 23.56 -6.37 -14.55
C LEU A 56 24.26 -7.71 -14.73
N ASP A 57 23.69 -8.80 -14.20
CA ASP A 57 24.26 -10.13 -14.36
C ASP A 57 24.10 -10.53 -15.85
N ARG A 58 25.06 -10.14 -16.69
CA ARG A 58 25.19 -10.67 -18.04
C ARG A 58 25.70 -12.10 -17.90
N PRO A 59 25.10 -13.09 -18.58
CA PRO A 59 25.67 -14.44 -18.55
C PRO A 59 27.08 -14.39 -19.15
N GLU A 60 28.11 -14.59 -18.32
CA GLU A 60 29.45 -14.94 -18.78
C GLU A 60 29.37 -16.24 -19.59
N GLU A 61 30.09 -16.27 -20.71
CA GLU A 61 30.23 -17.49 -21.52
C GLU A 61 30.72 -18.64 -20.62
N PRO A 62 30.04 -19.81 -20.63
CA PRO A 62 30.39 -20.87 -19.71
C PRO A 62 31.72 -21.52 -20.12
N ALA A 63 32.72 -21.40 -19.25
CA ALA A 63 33.90 -22.28 -19.29
C ALA A 63 33.47 -23.76 -19.18
N PRO A 64 34.18 -24.71 -19.84
CA PRO A 64 33.72 -26.08 -19.98
C PRO A 64 33.69 -26.82 -18.63
N LYS A 65 32.50 -27.30 -18.25
CA LYS A 65 32.25 -28.01 -16.98
C LYS A 65 32.75 -29.46 -17.03
N ARG A 66 33.58 -29.84 -16.06
CA ARG A 66 33.81 -31.25 -15.69
C ARG A 66 32.60 -31.80 -14.92
N ARG A 67 32.09 -32.93 -15.41
CA ARG A 67 30.95 -33.72 -14.91
C ARG A 67 31.17 -34.20 -13.47
N ARG A 68 30.18 -34.04 -12.59
CA ARG A 68 30.00 -34.88 -11.39
C ARG A 68 28.53 -35.25 -11.24
N GLN A 69 28.34 -36.48 -10.76
CA GLN A 69 27.17 -37.33 -10.90
C GLN A 69 26.03 -37.00 -9.92
N HIS A 70 24.81 -37.28 -10.39
CA HIS A 70 23.52 -37.20 -9.70
C HIS A 70 23.36 -38.19 -8.53
N ARG A 71 22.75 -37.73 -7.44
CA ARG A 71 21.72 -38.40 -6.59
C ARG A 71 20.95 -37.25 -5.90
N GLY A 72 19.64 -37.14 -5.77
CA GLY A 72 18.42 -37.87 -6.14
C GLY A 72 17.33 -37.13 -5.33
N ALA A 73 16.35 -36.50 -5.98
CA ALA A 73 15.35 -35.65 -5.32
C ALA A 73 13.92 -36.11 -5.68
N ALA A 74 13.05 -36.09 -4.67
CA ALA A 74 11.65 -36.51 -4.68
C ALA A 74 10.74 -35.61 -5.56
N PRO A 75 9.55 -36.09 -5.98
CA PRO A 75 8.72 -35.39 -6.96
C PRO A 75 7.96 -34.19 -6.35
N PRO A 76 7.71 -33.12 -7.14
CA PRO A 76 6.97 -31.94 -6.70
C PRO A 76 5.44 -32.15 -6.76
N ALA A 77 4.73 -31.43 -5.87
CA ALA A 77 3.27 -31.39 -5.78
C ALA A 77 2.60 -30.80 -7.04
N PRO A 78 1.31 -31.12 -7.30
CA PRO A 78 0.65 -30.75 -8.55
C PRO A 78 0.42 -29.24 -8.66
N ALA A 79 0.69 -28.70 -9.85
CA ALA A 79 0.51 -27.30 -10.18
C ALA A 79 -0.99 -26.93 -10.29
N PRO A 80 -1.37 -25.69 -9.96
CA PRO A 80 -2.74 -25.21 -10.13
C PRO A 80 -3.15 -25.15 -11.60
N ASP A 81 -4.43 -25.40 -11.87
CA ASP A 81 -5.05 -25.46 -13.20
C ASP A 81 -4.77 -24.20 -14.04
N ALA A 82 -4.43 -24.42 -15.31
CA ALA A 82 -4.18 -23.39 -16.32
C ALA A 82 -5.34 -22.39 -16.47
N SER A 83 -6.57 -22.79 -16.15
CA SER A 83 -7.74 -21.90 -16.11
C SER A 83 -7.60 -20.81 -15.04
N GLU A 84 -7.14 -21.18 -13.85
CA GLU A 84 -6.99 -20.26 -12.73
C GLU A 84 -5.79 -19.31 -12.94
N GLN A 85 -4.70 -19.82 -13.52
CA GLN A 85 -3.56 -19.00 -13.95
C GLN A 85 -3.96 -18.00 -15.05
N ARG A 86 -4.81 -18.41 -16.01
CA ARG A 86 -5.34 -17.50 -17.04
C ARG A 86 -6.27 -16.44 -16.45
N ALA A 87 -7.11 -16.78 -15.48
CA ALA A 87 -7.99 -15.84 -14.80
C ALA A 87 -7.21 -14.81 -13.94
N ARG A 88 -6.15 -15.25 -13.24
CA ARG A 88 -5.24 -14.37 -12.49
C ARG A 88 -4.42 -13.49 -13.42
N ALA A 89 -3.92 -14.03 -14.53
CA ALA A 89 -3.22 -13.25 -15.56
C ALA A 89 -4.14 -12.22 -16.25
N ALA A 90 -5.42 -12.57 -16.49
CA ALA A 90 -6.42 -11.65 -17.04
C ALA A 90 -6.83 -10.53 -16.06
N ARG A 91 -6.83 -10.79 -14.75
CA ARG A 91 -7.00 -9.73 -13.73
C ARG A 91 -5.77 -8.84 -13.63
N ALA A 92 -4.56 -9.42 -13.70
CA ALA A 92 -3.31 -8.68 -13.66
C ALA A 92 -3.06 -7.85 -14.93
N SER A 93 -3.54 -8.28 -16.09
CA SER A 93 -3.44 -7.53 -17.35
C SER A 93 -4.36 -6.31 -17.38
N ARG A 94 -5.57 -6.39 -16.80
CA ARG A 94 -6.47 -5.24 -16.62
C ARG A 94 -5.85 -4.11 -15.79
N PHE A 95 -4.98 -4.44 -14.83
CA PHE A 95 -4.24 -3.45 -14.04
C PHE A 95 -3.07 -2.78 -14.79
N ARG A 96 -2.47 -3.44 -15.78
CA ARG A 96 -1.41 -2.85 -16.62
C ARG A 96 -1.97 -2.00 -17.75
N ASP A 97 -3.12 -2.37 -18.30
CA ASP A 97 -3.71 -1.69 -19.46
C ASP A 97 -4.37 -0.35 -19.12
N ASP A 98 -4.85 -0.14 -17.89
CA ASP A 98 -5.37 1.16 -17.45
C ASP A 98 -4.29 2.26 -17.41
N GLY A 99 -3.03 1.88 -17.19
CA GLY A 99 -1.88 2.80 -17.25
C GLY A 99 -1.36 3.06 -18.68
N ARG A 100 -1.60 2.13 -19.61
CA ARG A 100 -1.12 2.22 -21.01
C ARG A 100 -2.16 2.84 -21.94
N ALA A 101 -3.45 2.58 -21.73
CA ALA A 101 -4.55 3.15 -22.52
C ALA A 101 -4.67 4.68 -22.36
N LYS A 102 -4.15 5.26 -21.26
CA LYS A 102 -4.04 6.72 -21.08
C LYS A 102 -2.91 7.37 -21.89
N ARG A 103 -1.92 6.62 -22.38
CA ARG A 103 -0.73 7.19 -23.07
C ARG A 103 -0.76 7.11 -24.60
N SER A 104 -1.73 6.42 -25.22
CA SER A 104 -1.77 6.22 -26.68
C SER A 104 -3.06 6.65 -27.39
N ARG A 105 -3.98 7.34 -26.72
CA ARG A 105 -5.02 8.12 -27.41
C ARG A 105 -4.53 9.54 -27.64
N ALA A 106 -3.73 9.74 -28.68
CA ALA A 106 -3.67 11.02 -29.35
C ALA A 106 -5.09 11.33 -29.84
N ALA A 107 -5.82 12.12 -29.08
CA ALA A 107 -7.14 12.60 -29.46
C ALA A 107 -6.97 13.44 -30.72
N THR A 108 -7.65 13.04 -31.79
CA THR A 108 -8.08 13.98 -32.84
C THR A 108 -8.71 15.17 -32.12
N PRO A 109 -8.38 16.43 -32.46
CA PRO A 109 -8.90 17.59 -31.74
C PRO A 109 -10.41 17.69 -32.00
N SER A 110 -11.20 17.06 -31.13
CA SER A 110 -12.63 17.28 -31.02
C SER A 110 -12.81 18.73 -30.64
N ALA A 111 -13.61 19.46 -31.42
CA ALA A 111 -14.05 20.82 -31.12
C ALA A 111 -14.37 20.94 -29.62
N ALA A 112 -13.84 21.99 -28.99
CA ALA A 112 -13.98 22.27 -27.57
C ALA A 112 -15.47 22.30 -27.18
N ARG A 113 -16.00 21.15 -26.74
CA ARG A 113 -17.29 21.09 -26.04
C ARG A 113 -17.10 21.93 -24.78
N ALA A 114 -17.93 22.96 -24.65
CA ALA A 114 -17.99 23.77 -23.44
C ALA A 114 -18.09 22.84 -22.21
N PRO A 115 -17.42 23.17 -21.08
CA PRO A 115 -17.54 22.39 -19.87
C PRO A 115 -19.02 22.26 -19.49
N ILE A 116 -19.49 21.02 -19.41
CA ILE A 116 -20.86 20.73 -18.98
C ILE A 116 -21.04 21.28 -17.56
N VAL A 117 -22.06 22.12 -17.36
CA VAL A 117 -22.47 22.58 -16.03
C VAL A 117 -23.77 21.88 -15.71
N GLY A 118 -23.78 21.13 -14.60
CA GLY A 118 -24.94 20.37 -14.18
C GLY A 118 -26.11 21.26 -13.73
N THR A 119 -27.34 20.80 -13.91
CA THR A 119 -28.57 21.47 -13.46
C THR A 119 -29.39 20.64 -12.47
N CYS A 120 -28.95 19.42 -12.13
CA CYS A 120 -29.63 18.54 -11.19
C CYS A 120 -29.60 19.09 -9.76
N GLU A 121 -30.76 19.23 -9.12
CA GLU A 121 -30.86 19.76 -7.75
C GLU A 121 -30.99 18.68 -6.66
N ALA A 122 -31.03 17.40 -7.05
CA ALA A 122 -31.16 16.29 -6.12
C ALA A 122 -29.93 16.21 -5.19
N LEU A 123 -30.15 16.18 -3.87
CA LEU A 123 -29.06 16.02 -2.90
C LEU A 123 -28.54 14.57 -2.86
N GLU A 124 -29.44 13.61 -3.04
CA GLU A 124 -29.10 12.19 -3.10
C GLU A 124 -29.23 11.70 -4.54
N LYS A 125 -28.24 10.95 -5.01
CA LYS A 125 -28.19 10.43 -6.37
C LYS A 125 -27.33 9.17 -6.38
N ASP A 126 -27.85 8.11 -7.02
CA ASP A 126 -27.10 6.88 -7.17
C ASP A 126 -25.93 7.01 -8.14
N TYR A 127 -24.82 6.38 -7.79
CA TYR A 127 -23.69 6.23 -8.70
C TYR A 127 -24.03 5.28 -9.84
N LEU A 128 -23.91 5.78 -11.08
CA LEU A 128 -24.14 5.00 -12.29
C LEU A 128 -22.91 5.06 -13.19
N ARG A 129 -22.46 3.93 -13.73
CA ARG A 129 -21.37 3.95 -14.70
C ARG A 129 -21.85 4.61 -16.00
N LEU A 130 -21.15 5.65 -16.44
CA LEU A 130 -21.49 6.36 -17.68
C LEU A 130 -21.17 5.47 -18.88
N THR A 131 -22.21 5.15 -19.66
CA THR A 131 -22.11 4.41 -20.93
C THR A 131 -22.37 5.31 -22.15
N ALA A 132 -22.79 6.55 -21.92
CA ALA A 132 -23.09 7.56 -22.93
C ALA A 132 -22.58 8.93 -22.48
N ALA A 133 -22.71 9.94 -23.35
CA ALA A 133 -22.39 11.32 -23.00
C ALA A 133 -23.32 11.78 -21.85
N PRO A 134 -22.77 12.39 -20.79
CA PRO A 134 -23.57 12.84 -19.65
C PRO A 134 -24.50 14.00 -20.04
N ASP A 135 -25.74 13.94 -19.54
CA ASP A 135 -26.74 15.00 -19.68
C ASP A 135 -26.66 15.96 -18.49
N ALA A 136 -26.67 17.28 -18.75
CA ALA A 136 -26.61 18.32 -17.74
C ALA A 136 -27.73 18.19 -16.68
N ALA A 137 -28.92 17.74 -17.09
CA ALA A 137 -30.05 17.51 -16.18
C ALA A 137 -29.78 16.41 -15.15
N THR A 138 -28.85 15.50 -15.45
CA THR A 138 -28.47 14.39 -14.56
C THR A 138 -27.26 14.71 -13.70
N VAL A 139 -26.55 15.81 -13.94
CA VAL A 139 -25.32 16.18 -13.23
C VAL A 139 -25.62 17.29 -12.23
N ARG A 140 -25.14 17.18 -10.99
CA ARG A 140 -25.37 18.21 -9.96
C ARG A 140 -24.35 19.34 -10.06
N PRO A 141 -24.75 20.63 -10.05
CA PRO A 141 -23.80 21.74 -10.00
C PRO A 141 -23.05 21.77 -8.66
N GLU A 142 -21.91 22.46 -8.61
CA GLU A 142 -21.03 22.49 -7.43
C GLU A 142 -21.77 22.91 -6.13
N ARG A 143 -22.69 23.87 -6.20
CA ARG A 143 -23.51 24.28 -5.03
C ARG A 143 -24.30 23.12 -4.42
N VAL A 144 -24.86 22.23 -5.25
CA VAL A 144 -25.64 21.07 -4.82
C VAL A 144 -24.72 19.98 -4.33
N LEU A 145 -23.58 19.78 -5.00
CA LEU A 145 -22.57 18.82 -4.55
C LEU A 145 -22.03 19.16 -3.15
N ARG A 146 -21.85 20.46 -2.85
CA ARG A 146 -21.46 20.93 -1.51
C ARG A 146 -22.52 20.59 -0.47
N ALA A 147 -23.78 20.90 -0.74
CA ALA A 147 -24.91 20.55 0.15
C ALA A 147 -25.07 19.03 0.31
N ALA A 148 -24.93 18.26 -0.76
CA ALA A 148 -24.99 16.81 -0.76
C ALA A 148 -23.88 16.19 0.10
N LEU A 149 -22.64 16.66 -0.05
CA LEU A 149 -21.52 16.18 0.76
C LEU A 149 -21.70 16.54 2.24
N GLN A 150 -22.19 17.75 2.54
CA GLN A 150 -22.46 18.16 3.92
C GLN A 150 -23.52 17.26 4.57
N ARG A 151 -24.67 17.07 3.92
CA ARG A 151 -25.73 16.17 4.41
C ARG A 151 -25.22 14.74 4.60
N LEU A 152 -24.42 14.24 3.66
CA LEU A 152 -23.81 12.91 3.77
C LEU A 152 -22.93 12.79 5.02
N LYS A 153 -22.07 13.78 5.27
CA LYS A 153 -21.18 13.79 6.45
C LYS A 153 -21.97 13.83 7.76
N GLU A 154 -23.05 14.62 7.80
CA GLU A 154 -23.94 14.69 8.97
C GLU A 154 -24.60 13.33 9.24
N ARG A 155 -25.16 12.68 8.22
CA ARG A 155 -25.77 11.35 8.35
C ARG A 155 -24.77 10.24 8.69
N TRP A 156 -23.58 10.26 8.09
CA TRP A 156 -22.51 9.31 8.43
C TRP A 156 -22.11 9.44 9.90
N ARG A 157 -21.88 10.67 10.36
CA ARG A 157 -21.52 10.94 11.76
C ARG A 157 -22.65 10.62 12.74
N GLY A 158 -23.91 10.79 12.32
CA GLY A 158 -25.09 10.43 13.10
C GLY A 158 -25.34 8.93 13.21
N GLY A 159 -24.69 8.10 12.37
CA GLY A 159 -24.95 6.67 12.29
C GLY A 159 -26.26 6.32 11.56
N ASP A 160 -26.83 7.27 10.82
CA ASP A 160 -28.13 7.10 10.13
C ASP A 160 -28.02 6.27 8.83
N VAL A 161 -26.80 5.97 8.39
CA VAL A 161 -26.51 5.34 7.10
C VAL A 161 -25.38 4.34 7.22
N ASP A 162 -25.44 3.31 6.39
CA ASP A 162 -24.35 2.34 6.27
C ASP A 162 -23.29 2.78 5.25
N TYR A 163 -22.17 2.03 5.23
CA TYR A 163 -21.07 2.28 4.30
C TYR A 163 -21.48 2.10 2.84
N ALA A 164 -22.38 1.16 2.54
CA ALA A 164 -22.79 0.87 1.18
C ALA A 164 -23.49 2.10 0.56
N TRP A 165 -24.39 2.72 1.31
CA TRP A 165 -25.04 3.96 0.93
C TRP A 165 -24.04 5.13 0.82
N ALA A 166 -23.19 5.32 1.84
CA ALA A 166 -22.22 6.42 1.85
C ALA A 166 -21.24 6.33 0.67
N CYS A 167 -20.70 5.15 0.40
CA CYS A 167 -19.80 4.88 -0.72
C CYS A 167 -20.49 5.17 -2.07
N ASN A 168 -21.75 4.75 -2.23
CA ASN A 168 -22.53 5.02 -3.44
C ASN A 168 -22.68 6.54 -3.67
N GLN A 169 -23.11 7.29 -2.66
CA GLN A 169 -23.30 8.73 -2.77
C GLN A 169 -21.99 9.48 -3.03
N LEU A 170 -20.89 9.10 -2.36
CA LEU A 170 -19.56 9.70 -2.59
C LEU A 170 -19.01 9.39 -3.98
N LYS A 171 -19.30 8.20 -4.54
CA LYS A 171 -19.01 7.88 -5.94
C LYS A 171 -19.79 8.78 -6.89
N ALA A 172 -21.08 8.98 -6.64
CA ALA A 172 -21.90 9.87 -7.46
C ALA A 172 -21.41 11.34 -7.39
N ILE A 173 -21.02 11.82 -6.20
CA ILE A 173 -20.48 13.19 -6.04
C ILE A 173 -19.19 13.35 -6.83
N ARG A 174 -18.23 12.44 -6.66
CA ARG A 174 -16.94 12.49 -7.38
C ARG A 174 -17.10 12.32 -8.89
N GLN A 175 -18.07 11.53 -9.33
CA GLN A 175 -18.42 11.40 -10.74
C GLN A 175 -18.90 12.74 -11.31
N ASP A 176 -19.86 13.40 -10.66
CA ASP A 176 -20.38 14.69 -11.13
C ASP A 176 -19.27 15.77 -11.16
N LEU A 177 -18.36 15.77 -10.18
CA LEU A 177 -17.16 16.62 -10.19
C LEU A 177 -16.26 16.35 -11.40
N THR A 178 -16.10 15.08 -11.75
CA THR A 178 -15.23 14.64 -12.86
C THR A 178 -15.84 14.99 -14.21
N VAL A 179 -17.15 14.76 -14.37
CA VAL A 179 -17.91 15.10 -15.58
C VAL A 179 -17.84 16.59 -15.89
N GLN A 180 -17.92 17.43 -14.87
CA GLN A 180 -17.84 18.90 -14.99
C GLN A 180 -16.38 19.41 -15.06
N ASN A 181 -15.38 18.53 -15.00
CA ASN A 181 -13.96 18.87 -14.96
C ASN A 181 -13.59 19.86 -13.82
N LEU A 182 -14.21 19.70 -12.65
CA LEU A 182 -13.95 20.55 -11.49
C LEU A 182 -12.72 20.07 -10.74
N GLN A 183 -11.70 20.92 -10.62
CA GLN A 183 -10.42 20.64 -9.95
C GLN A 183 -10.06 21.77 -9.00
N ASN A 184 -10.84 21.90 -7.93
CA ASN A 184 -10.67 22.96 -6.93
C ASN A 184 -10.58 22.37 -5.51
N ALA A 185 -10.49 23.25 -4.51
CA ALA A 185 -10.39 22.86 -3.10
C ALA A 185 -11.57 21.98 -2.64
N PHE A 186 -12.77 22.16 -3.22
CA PHE A 186 -13.91 21.30 -2.90
C PHE A 186 -13.78 19.91 -3.52
N THR A 187 -13.26 19.80 -4.74
CA THR A 187 -12.93 18.49 -5.33
C THR A 187 -11.97 17.73 -4.44
N VAL A 188 -10.89 18.38 -3.97
CA VAL A 188 -9.96 17.78 -3.01
C VAL A 188 -10.70 17.31 -1.76
N HIS A 189 -11.52 18.17 -1.14
CA HIS A 189 -12.28 17.83 0.06
C HIS A 189 -13.20 16.60 -0.12
N ALA A 190 -13.88 16.48 -1.27
CA ALA A 190 -14.76 15.35 -1.57
C ALA A 190 -13.98 14.03 -1.68
N TYR A 191 -12.82 14.05 -2.33
CA TYR A 191 -11.95 12.88 -2.44
C TYR A 191 -11.31 12.49 -1.10
N GLU A 192 -10.85 13.47 -0.32
CA GLU A 192 -10.30 13.24 1.02
C GLU A 192 -11.35 12.65 1.97
N THR A 193 -12.58 13.18 1.94
CA THR A 193 -13.69 12.66 2.75
C THR A 193 -13.98 11.21 2.43
N HIS A 194 -14.04 10.86 1.14
CA HIS A 194 -14.31 9.47 0.76
C HIS A 194 -13.15 8.53 1.08
N ALA A 195 -11.91 8.98 0.91
CA ALA A 195 -10.75 8.19 1.29
C ALA A 195 -10.75 7.87 2.79
N ARG A 196 -11.09 8.82 3.66
CA ARG A 196 -11.19 8.61 5.11
C ARG A 196 -12.30 7.62 5.47
N ILE A 197 -13.50 7.79 4.94
CA ILE A 197 -14.63 6.86 5.15
C ILE A 197 -14.30 5.45 4.65
N ALA A 198 -13.57 5.33 3.53
CA ALA A 198 -13.11 4.04 3.02
C ALA A 198 -12.08 3.37 3.94
N LEU A 199 -11.15 4.13 4.53
CA LEU A 199 -10.21 3.62 5.53
C LEU A 199 -10.94 3.13 6.79
N GLU A 200 -11.85 3.93 7.34
CA GLU A 200 -12.73 3.57 8.47
C GLU A 200 -13.47 2.25 8.22
N SER A 201 -13.89 2.02 6.97
CA SER A 201 -14.68 0.84 6.59
C SER A 201 -13.83 -0.34 6.08
N GLY A 202 -12.51 -0.20 6.08
CA GLY A 202 -11.59 -1.24 5.59
C GLY A 202 -11.59 -1.48 4.07
N ASP A 203 -12.19 -0.60 3.26
CA ASP A 203 -12.20 -0.70 1.80
C ASP A 203 -10.94 -0.08 1.20
N LEU A 204 -9.84 -0.84 1.23
CA LEU A 204 -8.56 -0.42 0.66
C LEU A 204 -8.61 -0.20 -0.86
N ASN A 205 -9.54 -0.85 -1.56
CA ASN A 205 -9.67 -0.69 -3.00
C ASN A 205 -10.31 0.66 -3.36
N GLU A 206 -11.33 1.08 -2.60
CA GLU A 206 -11.95 2.39 -2.76
C GLU A 206 -11.03 3.52 -2.27
N TYR A 207 -10.33 3.30 -1.16
CA TYR A 207 -9.27 4.19 -0.70
C TYR A 207 -8.23 4.43 -1.81
N ASN A 208 -7.72 3.37 -2.44
CA ASN A 208 -6.71 3.48 -3.49
C ASN A 208 -7.22 4.28 -4.70
N GLN A 209 -8.47 4.09 -5.11
CA GLN A 209 -9.09 4.91 -6.17
C GLN A 209 -9.08 6.41 -5.80
N CYS A 210 -9.40 6.73 -4.55
CA CYS A 210 -9.35 8.12 -4.07
C CYS A 210 -7.92 8.65 -4.05
N GLN A 211 -6.98 7.89 -3.49
CA GLN A 211 -5.58 8.25 -3.34
C GLN A 211 -4.91 8.54 -4.69
N THR A 212 -5.17 7.72 -5.72
CA THR A 212 -4.62 7.94 -7.06
C THR A 212 -5.01 9.31 -7.60
N ARG A 213 -6.29 9.68 -7.44
CA ARG A 213 -6.77 10.98 -7.89
C ARG A 213 -6.27 12.13 -7.02
N LEU A 214 -6.17 11.94 -5.71
CA LEU A 214 -5.59 12.94 -4.79
C LEU A 214 -4.12 13.23 -5.13
N GLY A 215 -3.36 12.25 -5.61
CA GLY A 215 -2.00 12.47 -6.09
C GLY A 215 -1.90 13.47 -7.25
N GLU A 216 -2.95 13.61 -8.07
CA GLU A 216 -3.03 14.58 -9.16
C GLU A 216 -3.62 15.93 -8.69
N LEU A 217 -4.54 15.91 -7.71
CA LEU A 217 -5.27 17.10 -7.24
C LEU A 217 -4.52 17.89 -6.16
N HIS A 218 -3.68 17.23 -5.34
CA HIS A 218 -2.98 17.91 -4.25
C HIS A 218 -1.88 18.82 -4.77
N SER A 219 -2.06 20.13 -4.54
CA SER A 219 -1.06 21.17 -4.77
C SER A 219 -0.14 21.36 -3.57
N ALA A 220 0.89 22.19 -3.73
CA ALA A 220 1.87 22.49 -2.67
C ALA A 220 1.24 23.09 -1.40
N ASP A 221 0.06 23.70 -1.51
CA ASP A 221 -0.66 24.41 -0.45
C ASP A 221 -1.88 23.63 0.08
N SER A 222 -2.07 22.40 -0.41
CA SER A 222 -3.17 21.55 0.06
C SER A 222 -2.96 21.18 1.54
N PRO A 223 -3.92 21.49 2.44
CA PRO A 223 -3.72 21.41 3.89
C PRO A 223 -3.43 19.99 4.39
N HIS A 224 -4.06 18.97 3.79
CA HIS A 224 -3.90 17.57 4.20
C HIS A 224 -2.91 16.80 3.32
N ARG A 225 -2.09 17.49 2.52
CA ARG A 225 -1.15 16.83 1.61
C ARG A 225 -0.19 15.88 2.33
N ALA A 226 0.33 16.30 3.49
CA ALA A 226 1.23 15.47 4.29
C ALA A 226 0.55 14.19 4.81
N GLU A 227 -0.70 14.31 5.25
CA GLU A 227 -1.52 13.18 5.72
C GLU A 227 -1.72 12.14 4.61
N PHE A 228 -2.21 12.55 3.44
CA PHE A 228 -2.50 11.62 2.35
C PHE A 228 -1.24 11.05 1.69
N LEU A 229 -0.12 11.76 1.75
CA LEU A 229 1.17 11.26 1.31
C LEU A 229 1.71 10.19 2.27
N ALA A 230 1.53 10.37 3.58
CA ALA A 230 1.82 9.35 4.56
C ALA A 230 0.97 8.09 4.32
N TYR A 231 -0.34 8.25 4.11
CA TYR A 231 -1.21 7.11 3.79
C TYR A 231 -0.78 6.40 2.51
N ARG A 232 -0.35 7.13 1.48
CA ARG A 232 0.17 6.55 0.24
C ARG A 232 1.42 5.70 0.45
N ILE A 233 2.35 6.19 1.27
CA ILE A 233 3.54 5.42 1.66
C ILE A 233 3.11 4.13 2.38
N LEU A 234 2.23 4.24 3.39
CA LEU A 234 1.74 3.09 4.16
C LEU A 234 0.97 2.07 3.31
N TYR A 235 0.20 2.53 2.33
CA TYR A 235 -0.52 1.66 1.40
C TYR A 235 0.44 0.81 0.55
N TYR A 236 1.50 1.41 0.00
CA TYR A 236 2.49 0.64 -0.76
C TYR A 236 3.36 -0.25 0.13
N VAL A 237 3.61 0.14 1.37
CA VAL A 237 4.20 -0.73 2.39
C VAL A 237 3.34 -1.98 2.63
N HIS A 238 2.02 -1.81 2.77
CA HIS A 238 1.08 -2.92 2.91
C HIS A 238 1.08 -3.84 1.68
N LEU A 239 1.06 -3.28 0.46
CA LEU A 239 1.08 -4.08 -0.76
C LEU A 239 2.41 -4.84 -0.93
N GLY A 240 3.54 -4.20 -0.64
CA GLY A 240 4.86 -4.83 -0.71
C GLY A 240 4.99 -6.01 0.25
N HIS A 241 4.48 -5.86 1.49
CA HIS A 241 4.52 -6.92 2.50
C HIS A 241 3.56 -8.09 2.18
N SER A 242 2.33 -7.79 1.73
CA SER A 242 1.28 -8.81 1.53
C SER A 242 1.42 -9.61 0.24
N LYS A 243 1.94 -9.01 -0.84
CA LYS A 243 1.94 -9.63 -2.17
C LYS A 243 3.33 -9.78 -2.80
N SER A 244 4.39 -9.27 -2.14
CA SER A 244 5.77 -9.25 -2.66
C SER A 244 5.81 -8.94 -4.16
N THR A 245 5.23 -7.79 -4.54
CA THR A 245 5.15 -7.40 -5.96
C THR A 245 6.14 -6.28 -6.25
N ASP A 246 7.00 -6.52 -7.24
CA ASP A 246 7.91 -5.54 -7.85
C ASP A 246 7.21 -4.20 -8.21
N ALA A 247 5.90 -4.23 -8.51
CA ALA A 247 5.10 -3.05 -8.84
C ALA A 247 4.80 -2.13 -7.64
N ALA A 248 4.57 -2.68 -6.45
CA ALA A 248 4.32 -1.88 -5.24
C ALA A 248 5.58 -1.15 -4.80
N ASP A 249 6.72 -1.83 -4.88
CA ASP A 249 8.04 -1.26 -4.58
C ASP A 249 8.39 -0.11 -5.54
N LEU A 250 8.09 -0.27 -6.85
CA LEU A 250 8.26 0.82 -7.81
C LEU A 250 7.44 2.05 -7.48
N GLU A 251 6.16 1.86 -7.14
CA GLU A 251 5.31 3.00 -6.86
C GLU A 251 5.66 3.68 -5.54
N LEU A 252 6.17 2.91 -4.56
CA LEU A 252 6.78 3.46 -3.37
C LEU A 252 8.00 4.31 -3.73
N LEU A 253 8.94 3.79 -4.52
CA LEU A 253 10.12 4.53 -4.96
C LEU A 253 9.75 5.81 -5.72
N ARG A 254 8.76 5.75 -6.62
CA ARG A 254 8.28 6.92 -7.34
C ARG A 254 7.67 7.96 -6.39
N THR A 255 6.85 7.51 -5.44
CA THR A 255 6.26 8.38 -4.42
C THR A 255 7.34 9.07 -3.58
N LEU A 256 8.41 8.35 -3.22
CA LEU A 256 9.54 8.93 -2.49
C LEU A 256 10.38 9.89 -3.35
N ALA A 257 10.56 9.60 -4.63
CA ALA A 257 11.27 10.47 -5.57
C ALA A 257 10.52 11.79 -5.84
N GLU A 258 9.19 11.78 -5.75
CA GLU A 258 8.33 12.95 -5.91
C GLU A 258 8.01 13.65 -4.57
N LEU A 259 8.47 13.11 -3.44
CA LEU A 259 8.22 13.64 -2.09
C LEU A 259 8.93 15.00 -1.92
N PRO A 260 8.19 16.11 -1.75
CA PRO A 260 8.80 17.42 -1.57
C PRO A 260 9.64 17.48 -0.30
N GLU A 261 10.79 18.17 -0.39
CA GLU A 261 11.73 18.30 0.72
C GLU A 261 11.07 18.78 2.02
N LYS A 262 10.20 19.79 1.94
CA LYS A 262 9.47 20.35 3.09
C LYS A 262 8.54 19.37 3.81
N LEU A 263 8.17 18.24 3.19
CA LEU A 263 7.23 17.28 3.75
C LEU A 263 7.92 16.07 4.40
N TRP A 264 9.24 15.91 4.26
CA TRP A 264 9.97 14.79 4.87
C TRP A 264 9.85 14.76 6.39
N ASP A 265 9.95 15.94 7.00
CA ASP A 265 9.91 16.11 8.45
C ASP A 265 8.47 16.33 8.97
N ALA A 266 7.47 16.31 8.08
CA ALA A 266 6.07 16.39 8.49
C ALA A 266 5.75 15.15 9.35
N PRO A 267 5.13 15.30 10.55
CA PRO A 267 4.98 14.20 11.50
C PRO A 267 4.36 12.92 10.91
N ALA A 268 3.34 13.06 10.06
CA ALA A 268 2.69 11.93 9.40
C ALA A 268 3.61 11.20 8.41
N VAL A 269 4.38 11.96 7.61
CA VAL A 269 5.29 11.39 6.61
C VAL A 269 6.49 10.74 7.29
N ALA A 270 7.10 11.42 8.27
CA ALA A 270 8.19 10.89 9.06
C ALA A 270 7.81 9.57 9.75
N HIS A 271 6.59 9.50 10.32
CA HIS A 271 6.04 8.28 10.88
C HIS A 271 5.91 7.16 9.84
N ALA A 272 5.31 7.44 8.68
CA ALA A 272 5.15 6.45 7.62
C ALA A 272 6.50 5.91 7.09
N LEU A 273 7.50 6.78 6.99
CA LEU A 273 8.87 6.41 6.62
C LEU A 273 9.55 5.54 7.69
N ALA A 274 9.32 5.84 8.96
CA ALA A 274 9.82 5.02 10.08
C ALA A 274 9.16 3.64 10.09
N ALA A 275 7.85 3.55 9.83
CA ALA A 275 7.14 2.28 9.73
C ALA A 275 7.67 1.42 8.58
N ARG A 276 7.89 2.03 7.40
CA ARG A 276 8.55 1.39 6.25
C ARG A 276 9.95 0.87 6.61
N ALA A 277 10.76 1.69 7.29
CA ALA A 277 12.12 1.32 7.69
C ALA A 277 12.13 0.15 8.69
N ALA A 278 11.27 0.19 9.70
CA ALA A 278 11.12 -0.88 10.69
C ALA A 278 10.75 -2.22 10.02
N LEU A 279 9.84 -2.20 9.05
CA LEU A 279 9.49 -3.38 8.25
C LEU A 279 10.66 -3.90 7.42
N ALA A 280 11.34 -3.01 6.70
CA ALA A 280 12.48 -3.38 5.85
C ALA A 280 13.63 -4.01 6.66
N GLN A 281 13.81 -3.60 7.91
CA GLN A 281 14.80 -4.16 8.84
C GLN A 281 14.31 -5.42 9.57
N GLY A 282 13.04 -5.81 9.41
CA GLY A 282 12.42 -6.88 10.18
C GLY A 282 12.26 -6.56 11.68
N ASN A 283 12.30 -5.27 12.06
CA ASN A 283 12.14 -4.80 13.43
C ASN A 283 10.66 -4.73 13.82
N ALA A 284 10.10 -5.88 14.20
CA ALA A 284 8.69 -6.01 14.55
C ALA A 284 8.29 -5.14 15.75
N VAL A 285 9.14 -5.04 16.77
CA VAL A 285 8.84 -4.25 17.98
C VAL A 285 8.71 -2.77 17.64
N ALA A 286 9.65 -2.21 16.87
CA ALA A 286 9.56 -0.83 16.43
C ALA A 286 8.32 -0.58 15.56
N PHE A 287 8.02 -1.49 14.62
CA PHE A 287 6.83 -1.40 13.79
C PHE A 287 5.53 -1.38 14.61
N LEU A 288 5.40 -2.27 15.60
CA LEU A 288 4.19 -2.38 16.41
C LEU A 288 4.00 -1.21 17.38
N ARG A 289 5.09 -0.59 17.87
CA ARG A 289 5.00 0.69 18.58
C ARG A 289 4.56 1.84 17.67
N LEU A 290 5.04 1.85 16.43
CA LEU A 290 4.61 2.84 15.43
C LEU A 290 3.14 2.63 15.05
N HIS A 291 2.67 1.39 15.02
CA HIS A 291 1.26 1.08 14.83
C HIS A 291 0.36 1.71 15.91
N GLN A 292 0.72 1.59 17.19
CA GLN A 292 -0.03 2.19 18.31
C GLN A 292 -0.05 3.72 18.30
N SER A 293 1.02 4.36 17.81
CA SER A 293 1.20 5.82 17.79
C SER A 293 0.97 6.44 16.41
N CYS A 294 0.25 5.75 15.53
CA CYS A 294 0.08 6.18 14.15
C CYS A 294 -0.79 7.45 14.07
N PRO A 295 -0.32 8.52 13.40
CA PRO A 295 -1.07 9.76 13.28
C PRO A 295 -2.27 9.62 12.34
N ASN A 296 -3.31 10.40 12.63
CA ASN A 296 -4.55 10.46 11.86
C ASN A 296 -5.18 9.06 11.70
N MET A 297 -5.46 8.63 10.46
CA MET A 297 -6.10 7.36 10.12
C MET A 297 -5.11 6.33 9.55
N GLY A 298 -3.80 6.53 9.73
CA GLY A 298 -2.79 5.64 9.17
C GLY A 298 -2.81 4.24 9.81
N ALA A 299 -3.34 4.12 11.04
CA ALA A 299 -3.48 2.86 11.75
C ALA A 299 -4.27 1.82 10.94
N TYR A 300 -5.34 2.21 10.24
CA TYR A 300 -6.14 1.29 9.40
C TYR A 300 -5.32 0.61 8.29
N LEU A 301 -4.29 1.29 7.76
CA LEU A 301 -3.38 0.71 6.76
C LEU A 301 -2.36 -0.23 7.41
N LEU A 302 -1.89 0.12 8.61
CA LEU A 302 -0.95 -0.69 9.37
C LEU A 302 -1.59 -1.95 9.96
N ASP A 303 -2.88 -1.90 10.32
CA ASP A 303 -3.66 -3.06 10.79
C ASP A 303 -3.61 -4.22 9.80
N ALA A 304 -3.70 -3.90 8.50
CA ALA A 304 -3.62 -4.87 7.42
C ALA A 304 -2.24 -5.55 7.28
N VAL A 305 -1.25 -5.12 8.07
CA VAL A 305 0.13 -5.63 8.08
C VAL A 305 0.54 -6.15 9.47
N ALA A 306 -0.08 -5.65 10.54
CA ALA A 306 0.34 -5.91 11.92
C ALA A 306 0.33 -7.40 12.30
N ASP A 307 -0.70 -8.16 11.93
CA ASP A 307 -0.78 -9.59 12.24
C ASP A 307 0.30 -10.40 11.49
N ALA A 308 0.59 -10.05 10.23
CA ALA A 308 1.66 -10.69 9.47
C ALA A 308 3.03 -10.42 10.11
N VAL A 309 3.28 -9.17 10.52
CA VAL A 309 4.53 -8.79 11.23
C VAL A 309 4.67 -9.52 12.56
N ARG A 310 3.59 -9.61 13.35
CA ARG A 310 3.59 -10.37 14.61
C ARG A 310 3.85 -11.86 14.36
N THR A 311 3.30 -12.42 13.30
CA THR A 311 3.50 -13.84 12.94
C THR A 311 4.93 -14.12 12.51
N ASP A 312 5.52 -13.24 11.70
CA ASP A 312 6.94 -13.31 11.32
C ASP A 312 7.85 -13.19 12.55
N ALA A 313 7.52 -12.30 13.48
CA ALA A 313 8.22 -12.15 14.75
C ALA A 313 8.12 -13.43 15.60
N ALA A 314 6.93 -14.02 15.72
CA ALA A 314 6.70 -15.26 16.44
C ALA A 314 7.53 -16.41 15.86
N ALA A 315 7.56 -16.55 14.53
CA ALA A 315 8.39 -17.54 13.86
C ALA A 315 9.89 -17.32 14.13
N ARG A 316 10.35 -16.06 14.19
CA ARG A 316 11.74 -15.73 14.57
C ARG A 316 12.05 -16.11 16.02
N VAL A 317 11.13 -15.88 16.96
CA VAL A 317 11.29 -16.28 18.37
C VAL A 317 11.53 -17.79 18.48
N LEU A 318 10.75 -18.63 17.80
CA LEU A 318 10.95 -20.08 17.83
C LEU A 318 12.28 -20.53 17.21
N ARG A 319 12.89 -19.73 16.34
CA ARG A 319 14.21 -20.02 15.76
C ARG A 319 15.37 -19.57 16.65
N ALA A 320 15.20 -18.47 17.38
CA ALA A 320 16.28 -17.82 18.13
C ALA A 320 16.46 -18.33 19.55
N PHE A 321 15.40 -18.78 20.24
CA PHE A 321 15.45 -19.12 21.66
C PHE A 321 15.46 -20.62 21.93
N ARG A 322 16.14 -21.08 22.99
CA ARG A 322 16.12 -22.45 23.50
C ARG A 322 16.38 -22.45 25.03
N PRO A 323 15.81 -23.39 25.80
CA PRO A 323 14.75 -24.34 25.43
C PRO A 323 13.35 -23.71 25.49
N THR A 324 13.16 -22.67 26.31
CA THR A 324 11.88 -22.00 26.54
C THR A 324 11.96 -20.49 26.33
N VAL A 325 10.79 -19.83 26.22
CA VAL A 325 10.68 -18.36 26.18
C VAL A 325 9.71 -17.90 27.27
N PRO A 326 10.16 -17.06 28.23
CA PRO A 326 9.28 -16.52 29.26
C PRO A 326 8.15 -15.64 28.69
N PRO A 327 6.97 -15.58 29.33
CA PRO A 327 5.82 -14.78 28.86
C PRO A 327 6.17 -13.31 28.58
N ALA A 328 6.90 -12.66 29.48
CA ALA A 328 7.30 -11.25 29.32
C ALA A 328 8.23 -11.04 28.12
N CYS A 329 9.12 -11.98 27.85
CA CYS A 329 9.99 -11.94 26.68
C CYS A 329 9.16 -12.12 25.40
N LEU A 330 8.23 -13.06 25.39
CA LEU A 330 7.33 -13.28 24.26
C LEU A 330 6.49 -12.02 23.96
N ALA A 331 5.92 -11.39 24.98
CA ALA A 331 5.17 -10.15 24.85
C ALA A 331 6.01 -9.02 24.24
N ALA A 332 7.22 -8.81 24.77
CA ALA A 332 8.14 -7.79 24.27
C ALA A 332 8.53 -8.01 22.79
N GLN A 333 8.79 -9.26 22.38
CA GLN A 333 9.15 -9.59 21.00
C GLN A 333 7.98 -9.48 20.02
N LEU A 334 6.76 -9.70 20.50
CA LEU A 334 5.53 -9.64 19.71
C LEU A 334 4.81 -8.28 19.81
N GLY A 335 5.40 -7.31 20.52
CA GLY A 335 4.85 -5.96 20.67
C GLY A 335 3.50 -5.91 21.40
N PHE A 336 3.33 -6.75 22.43
CA PHE A 336 2.21 -6.67 23.36
C PHE A 336 2.66 -6.08 24.69
N ASP A 337 1.78 -5.27 25.29
CA ASP A 337 1.98 -4.75 26.65
C ASP A 337 1.59 -5.80 27.71
N ASP A 338 0.64 -6.68 27.38
CA ASP A 338 0.20 -7.78 28.24
C ASP A 338 0.73 -9.14 27.77
N ALA A 339 1.24 -9.93 28.74
CA ALA A 339 1.78 -11.25 28.48
C ALA A 339 0.69 -12.30 28.20
N GLY A 340 -0.53 -12.09 28.71
CA GLY A 340 -1.69 -12.93 28.42
C GLY A 340 -2.14 -12.81 26.97
N GLU A 341 -2.24 -11.59 26.44
CA GLU A 341 -2.56 -11.33 25.03
C GLU A 341 -1.52 -11.93 24.08
N ALA A 342 -0.24 -11.75 24.40
CA ALA A 342 0.86 -12.35 23.64
C ALA A 342 0.75 -13.87 23.61
N ARG A 343 0.46 -14.49 24.76
CA ARG A 343 0.23 -15.93 24.88
C ARG A 343 -0.98 -16.38 24.08
N ALA A 344 -2.10 -15.67 24.14
CA ALA A 344 -3.32 -16.00 23.40
C ALA A 344 -3.10 -15.90 21.87
N PHE A 345 -2.39 -14.88 21.41
CA PHE A 345 -1.97 -14.77 20.01
C PHE A 345 -1.07 -15.93 19.59
N ALA A 346 -0.01 -16.21 20.35
CA ALA A 346 0.92 -17.29 20.06
C ALA A 346 0.26 -18.69 20.13
N ALA A 347 -0.68 -18.90 21.05
CA ALA A 347 -1.44 -20.15 21.15
C ALA A 347 -2.27 -20.40 19.88
N ARG A 348 -2.91 -19.37 19.31
CA ARG A 348 -3.60 -19.48 18.00
C ARG A 348 -2.66 -19.90 16.88
N LEU A 349 -1.41 -19.42 16.90
CA LEU A 349 -0.37 -19.83 15.96
C LEU A 349 0.15 -21.26 16.18
N GLY A 350 -0.21 -21.94 17.28
CA GLY A 350 0.23 -23.30 17.59
C GLY A 350 1.41 -23.38 18.57
N PHE A 351 1.62 -22.37 19.40
CA PHE A 351 2.62 -22.40 20.46
C PHE A 351 2.12 -23.20 21.65
N VAL A 352 3.02 -23.96 22.27
CA VAL A 352 2.76 -24.79 23.44
C VAL A 352 3.42 -24.16 24.65
N PHE A 353 2.75 -24.19 25.80
CA PHE A 353 3.21 -23.55 27.04
C PHE A 353 3.24 -24.54 28.20
N ASP A 354 4.22 -24.40 29.09
CA ASP A 354 4.28 -25.20 30.33
C ASP A 354 3.35 -24.63 31.43
N ALA A 355 3.34 -25.30 32.59
CA ALA A 355 2.52 -24.88 33.73
C ALA A 355 2.92 -23.52 34.33
N ARG A 356 4.13 -23.03 34.06
CA ARG A 356 4.61 -21.70 34.48
C ARG A 356 4.29 -20.63 33.43
N GLY A 357 3.76 -21.02 32.28
CA GLY A 357 3.43 -20.14 31.18
C GLY A 357 4.58 -19.92 30.19
N ASP A 358 5.71 -20.60 30.36
CA ASP A 358 6.84 -20.49 29.44
C ASP A 358 6.51 -21.20 28.12
N CYS A 359 6.83 -20.56 27.00
CA CYS A 359 6.69 -21.17 25.68
C CYS A 359 7.72 -22.29 25.49
N LEU A 360 7.26 -23.51 25.20
CA LEU A 360 8.07 -24.69 24.92
C LEU A 360 8.49 -24.67 23.44
N VAL A 361 9.70 -24.20 23.16
CA VAL A 361 10.11 -23.87 21.78
C VAL A 361 10.15 -25.10 20.87
N ARG A 362 10.57 -26.27 21.38
CA ARG A 362 10.67 -27.51 20.59
C ARG A 362 9.30 -28.11 20.23
N GLU A 363 8.30 -27.86 21.06
CA GLU A 363 6.94 -28.41 20.91
C GLU A 363 6.04 -27.44 20.13
N SER A 364 6.40 -26.16 20.14
CA SER A 364 5.68 -25.10 19.44
C SER A 364 5.92 -25.12 17.93
N ARG A 365 4.89 -24.74 17.17
CA ARG A 365 4.99 -24.41 15.75
C ARG A 365 4.37 -23.03 15.51
N CYS A 366 4.77 -22.39 14.42
CA CYS A 366 4.16 -21.14 13.97
C CYS A 366 3.38 -21.44 12.68
N ASP A 367 2.06 -21.51 12.79
CA ASP A 367 1.14 -21.78 11.70
C ASP A 367 0.22 -20.57 11.46
N PRO A 368 0.53 -19.72 10.45
CA PRO A 368 -0.28 -18.54 10.14
C PRO A 368 -1.70 -18.87 9.71
N THR A 369 -1.96 -20.07 9.17
CA THR A 369 -3.29 -20.43 8.61
C THR A 369 -4.38 -20.49 9.67
N LYS A 370 -3.99 -20.64 10.94
CA LYS A 370 -4.89 -20.66 12.09
C LYS A 370 -5.36 -19.28 12.54
N LEU A 371 -4.81 -18.19 11.99
CA LEU A 371 -5.28 -16.83 12.24
C LEU A 371 -6.45 -16.42 11.34
N ASP A 372 -6.65 -17.09 10.21
CA ASP A 372 -7.67 -16.75 9.19
C ASP A 372 -9.09 -17.22 9.55
N GLU A 373 -9.26 -17.95 10.65
CA GLU A 373 -10.59 -18.30 11.19
C GLU A 373 -11.25 -17.06 11.84
N LYS A 374 -11.78 -16.17 10.97
CA LYS A 374 -12.70 -15.06 11.24
C LYS A 374 -12.23 -14.01 12.27
N LYS A 375 -11.34 -13.12 11.85
CA LYS A 375 -11.44 -11.70 12.26
C LYS A 375 -12.39 -10.96 11.31
N LYS A 376 -13.71 -11.13 11.50
CA LYS A 376 -14.59 -9.97 11.27
C LYS A 376 -14.24 -9.03 12.41
N SER A 377 -13.44 -8.00 12.11
CA SER A 377 -13.12 -6.94 13.06
C SER A 377 -14.44 -6.36 13.57
N SER A 378 -14.84 -6.79 14.77
CA SER A 378 -15.93 -6.23 15.53
C SER A 378 -15.35 -5.04 16.26
N LEU A 379 -15.35 -3.89 15.59
CA LEU A 379 -15.23 -2.59 16.24
C LEU A 379 -16.64 -2.02 16.31
N LEU A 380 -17.39 -2.49 17.31
CA LEU A 380 -18.33 -1.65 18.04
C LEU A 380 -17.57 -1.04 19.21
#